data_AF-A0A378QAR3-F1
#
_entry.id   AF-A0A378QAR3-F1
#
_cell.length_a   1.000
_cell.length_b   1.000
_cell.length_c   1.000
_cell.angle_alpha   90.00
_cell.angle_beta   90.00
_cell.angle_gamma   90.00
#
_symmetry.space_group_name_H-M   'P 1'
#
loop_
_entity.id
_entity.type
_entity.pdbx_description
1 polymer ?
#
loop_
_entity_poly.entity_id
_entity_poly.type
_entity_poly.pdbx_seq_one_letter_code
_entity_poly.pdbx_strand_id
1 'polypeptide(L)'
;MSREIDKDFERLNDFIKNYSISTLAQNDVYVSNLKKSHKIYFSYAHLIWGINHQNICDKNIENRLLESCSDIGQVILLFSHGLYKPANLILRSSIENFIKAIGLFVDTDIVNKKHVYEIFDIAKQYPNCSHPNFLIMYNNLNTEYSNLCSYTHTANQHHMMHLSAFKNIPIFDERYANELIKNTIKIVKTYITILVFSFRDNIFKINPSYRDIVLTSISDSDRRLLYQGNI
;
A
#
# COMPACT_ATOMS: atom_id res chain seq x y z
N MET A 1 21.82 -18.08 -33.63
CA MET A 1 22.05 -17.57 -32.26
C MET A 1 23.17 -18.36 -31.62
N SER A 2 23.85 -17.83 -30.61
CA SER A 2 24.90 -18.57 -29.89
C SER A 2 24.28 -19.77 -29.17
N ARG A 3 24.89 -20.96 -29.31
CA ARG A 3 24.44 -22.20 -28.65
C ARG A 3 24.26 -22.07 -27.13
N GLU A 4 25.01 -21.18 -26.49
CA GLU A 4 24.89 -20.93 -25.05
C GLU A 4 23.67 -20.06 -24.70
N ILE A 5 23.26 -19.15 -25.59
CA ILE A 5 22.04 -18.35 -25.40
C ILE A 5 20.80 -19.25 -25.47
N ASP A 6 20.78 -20.17 -26.44
CA ASP A 6 19.64 -21.08 -26.62
C ASP A 6 19.47 -22.01 -25.41
N LYS A 7 20.58 -22.55 -24.88
CA LYS A 7 20.58 -23.35 -23.64
C LYS A 7 20.13 -22.56 -22.41
N ASP A 8 20.55 -21.30 -22.28
CA ASP A 8 20.12 -20.46 -21.15
C ASP A 8 18.63 -20.13 -21.24
N PHE A 9 18.13 -19.86 -22.45
CA PHE A 9 16.70 -19.66 -22.69
C PHE A 9 15.87 -20.90 -22.36
N GLU A 10 16.33 -22.11 -22.72
CA GLU A 10 15.69 -23.37 -22.32
C GLU A 10 15.56 -23.47 -20.79
N ARG A 11 16.62 -23.13 -20.05
CA ARG A 11 16.59 -23.10 -18.58
C ARG A 11 15.61 -22.07 -18.02
N LEU A 12 15.52 -20.90 -18.64
CA LEU A 12 14.55 -19.88 -18.27
C LEU A 12 13.11 -20.37 -18.51
N ASN A 13 12.85 -20.98 -19.66
CA ASN A 13 11.54 -21.52 -20.00
C ASN A 13 11.12 -22.64 -19.02
N ASP A 14 12.05 -23.53 -18.68
CA ASP A 14 11.81 -24.59 -17.70
C ASP A 14 11.58 -24.02 -16.29
N PHE A 15 12.32 -22.98 -15.91
CA PHE A 15 12.09 -22.26 -14.66
C PHE A 15 10.68 -21.68 -14.60
N ILE A 16 10.22 -20.98 -15.65
CA ILE A 16 8.89 -20.36 -15.69
C ILE A 16 7.79 -21.42 -15.59
N LYS A 17 7.91 -22.54 -16.33
CA LYS A 17 6.92 -23.62 -16.32
C LYS A 17 6.78 -24.30 -14.97
N ASN A 18 7.88 -24.43 -14.23
CA ASN A 18 7.93 -25.14 -12.96
C ASN A 18 7.95 -24.22 -11.74
N TYR A 19 7.76 -22.91 -11.95
CA TYR A 19 7.82 -21.92 -10.88
C TYR A 19 6.75 -22.17 -9.82
N SER A 20 7.16 -22.26 -8.55
CA SER A 20 6.26 -22.49 -7.43
C SER A 20 6.72 -21.77 -6.17
N ILE A 21 5.75 -21.22 -5.41
CA ILE A 21 5.94 -20.63 -4.08
C ILE A 21 5.53 -21.59 -2.95
N SER A 22 5.16 -22.83 -3.27
CA SER A 22 4.61 -23.79 -2.30
C SER A 22 5.57 -24.11 -1.14
N THR A 23 6.88 -24.09 -1.40
CA THR A 23 7.91 -24.30 -0.38
C THR A 23 7.94 -23.16 0.64
N LEU A 24 7.73 -21.91 0.21
CA LEU A 24 7.64 -20.77 1.12
C LEU A 24 6.37 -20.82 1.98
N ALA A 25 5.28 -21.37 1.44
CA ALA A 25 4.03 -21.52 2.17
C ALA A 25 4.11 -22.51 3.35
N GLN A 26 5.20 -23.26 3.49
CA GLN A 26 5.48 -24.12 4.64
C GLN A 26 6.18 -23.37 5.78
N ASN A 27 6.69 -22.14 5.53
CA ASN A 27 7.34 -21.33 6.55
C ASN A 27 6.30 -20.54 7.37
N ASP A 28 6.27 -20.77 8.68
CA ASP A 28 5.30 -20.15 9.59
C ASP A 28 5.39 -18.62 9.63
N VAL A 29 6.61 -18.06 9.54
CA VAL A 29 6.82 -16.61 9.55
C VAL A 29 6.30 -15.99 8.25
N TYR A 30 6.57 -16.62 7.11
CA TYR A 30 6.01 -16.23 5.82
C TYR A 30 4.49 -16.22 5.85
N VAL A 31 3.86 -17.32 6.31
CA VAL A 31 2.40 -17.45 6.41
C VAL A 31 1.82 -16.43 7.39
N SER A 32 2.48 -16.19 8.52
CA SER A 32 2.07 -15.18 9.49
C SER A 32 2.07 -13.77 8.88
N ASN A 33 3.12 -13.42 8.14
CA ASN A 33 3.22 -12.14 7.44
C ASN A 33 2.17 -12.00 6.33
N LEU A 34 1.94 -13.06 5.55
CA LEU A 34 0.89 -13.10 4.53
C LEU A 34 -0.51 -12.92 5.13
N LYS A 35 -0.80 -13.58 6.26
CA LYS A 35 -2.09 -13.41 6.97
C LYS A 35 -2.29 -11.97 7.45
N LYS A 36 -1.26 -11.35 8.04
CA LYS A 36 -1.33 -9.97 8.54
C LYS A 36 -1.54 -8.97 7.40
N SER A 37 -0.81 -9.12 6.30
CA SER A 37 -0.91 -8.24 5.12
C SER A 37 -2.25 -8.43 4.41
N HIS A 38 -2.72 -9.67 4.23
CA HIS A 38 -4.04 -9.95 3.68
C HIS A 38 -5.16 -9.31 4.53
N LYS A 39 -5.11 -9.43 5.86
CA LYS A 39 -6.14 -8.85 6.74
C LYS A 39 -6.26 -7.33 6.54
N ILE A 40 -5.15 -6.62 6.51
CA ILE A 40 -5.19 -5.15 6.36
C ILE A 40 -5.59 -4.73 4.93
N TYR A 41 -5.15 -5.47 3.91
CA TYR A 41 -5.56 -5.24 2.53
C TYR A 41 -7.05 -5.47 2.34
N PHE A 42 -7.58 -6.57 2.86
CA PHE A 42 -9.00 -6.91 2.81
C PHE A 42 -9.85 -5.79 3.42
N SER A 43 -9.43 -5.26 4.57
CA SER A 43 -10.08 -4.12 5.23
C SER A 43 -10.10 -2.87 4.34
N TYR A 44 -8.95 -2.51 3.75
CA TYR A 44 -8.84 -1.35 2.87
C TYR A 44 -9.67 -1.50 1.59
N ALA A 45 -9.63 -2.66 0.95
CA ALA A 45 -10.41 -2.95 -0.25
C ALA A 45 -11.92 -2.86 0.00
N HIS A 46 -12.40 -3.35 1.14
CA HIS A 46 -13.83 -3.27 1.50
C HIS A 46 -14.26 -1.85 1.86
N LEU A 47 -13.37 -1.04 2.45
CA LEU A 47 -13.64 0.37 2.67
C LEU A 47 -13.83 1.12 1.33
N ILE A 48 -12.91 0.93 0.39
CA ILE A 48 -13.00 1.56 -0.93
C ILE A 48 -14.25 1.08 -1.67
N TRP A 49 -14.51 -0.23 -1.66
CA TRP A 49 -15.72 -0.77 -2.25
C TRP A 49 -16.98 -0.14 -1.65
N GLY A 50 -17.04 0.01 -0.33
CA GLY A 50 -18.17 0.64 0.37
C GLY A 50 -18.34 2.13 0.03
N ILE A 51 -17.25 2.87 -0.12
CA ILE A 51 -17.27 4.28 -0.56
C ILE A 51 -17.79 4.38 -2.00
N ASN A 52 -17.29 3.53 -2.90
CA ASN A 52 -17.65 3.52 -4.32
C ASN A 52 -19.10 3.09 -4.53
N HIS A 53 -19.57 2.06 -3.82
CA HIS A 53 -20.94 1.58 -3.95
C HIS A 53 -21.98 2.62 -3.54
N GLN A 54 -21.62 3.52 -2.62
CA GLN A 54 -22.46 4.64 -2.21
C GLN A 54 -22.36 5.86 -3.14
N ASN A 55 -21.52 5.83 -4.19
CA ASN A 55 -21.28 6.94 -5.13
C ASN A 55 -20.98 8.28 -4.44
N ILE A 56 -20.19 8.27 -3.37
CA ILE A 56 -19.95 9.47 -2.54
C ILE A 56 -18.84 10.35 -3.11
N CYS A 57 -17.89 9.76 -3.84
CA CYS A 57 -16.71 10.44 -4.31
C CYS A 57 -16.72 10.63 -5.83
N ASP A 58 -16.07 11.70 -6.30
CA ASP A 58 -15.84 11.95 -7.71
C ASP A 58 -15.06 10.80 -8.36
N LYS A 59 -15.26 10.59 -9.67
CA LYS A 59 -14.64 9.47 -10.39
C LYS A 59 -13.11 9.51 -10.36
N ASN A 60 -12.52 10.70 -10.32
CA ASN A 60 -11.06 10.83 -10.23
C ASN A 60 -10.55 10.40 -8.85
N ILE A 61 -11.28 10.72 -7.78
CA ILE A 61 -10.96 10.28 -6.42
C ILE A 61 -11.08 8.75 -6.35
N GLU A 62 -12.18 8.20 -6.85
CA GLU A 62 -12.40 6.75 -6.93
C GLU A 62 -11.24 6.05 -7.64
N ASN A 63 -10.87 6.52 -8.84
CA ASN A 63 -9.79 5.92 -9.62
C ASN A 63 -8.45 5.93 -8.86
N ARG A 64 -8.14 7.02 -8.13
CA ARG A 64 -6.91 7.13 -7.35
C ARG A 64 -6.92 6.22 -6.11
N LEU A 65 -8.06 6.07 -5.45
CA LEU A 65 -8.19 5.11 -4.33
C LEU A 65 -8.09 3.67 -4.81
N LEU A 66 -8.74 3.33 -5.93
CA LEU A 66 -8.64 2.00 -6.55
C LEU A 66 -7.20 1.68 -6.98
N GLU A 67 -6.49 2.64 -7.58
CA GLU A 67 -5.08 2.47 -7.94
C GLU A 67 -4.21 2.27 -6.69
N SER A 68 -4.40 3.10 -5.66
CA SER A 68 -3.69 2.94 -4.38
C SER A 68 -3.93 1.56 -3.76
N CYS A 69 -5.15 1.04 -3.83
CA CYS A 69 -5.50 -0.30 -3.35
C CYS A 69 -4.89 -1.40 -4.22
N SER A 70 -4.94 -1.25 -5.55
CA SER A 70 -4.30 -2.15 -6.51
C SER A 70 -2.80 -2.28 -6.21
N ASP A 71 -2.13 -1.16 -5.97
CA ASP A 71 -0.71 -1.12 -5.60
C ASP A 71 -0.45 -1.93 -4.30
N ILE A 72 -1.30 -1.83 -3.27
CA ILE A 72 -1.15 -2.67 -2.06
C ILE A 72 -1.29 -4.16 -2.37
N GLY A 73 -2.22 -4.54 -3.24
CA GLY A 73 -2.35 -5.93 -3.71
C GLY A 73 -1.07 -6.41 -4.40
N GLN A 74 -0.49 -5.57 -5.27
CA GLN A 74 0.79 -5.84 -5.93
C GLN A 74 1.97 -5.93 -4.94
N VAL A 75 2.01 -5.10 -3.90
CA VAL A 75 3.01 -5.20 -2.81
C VAL A 75 2.96 -6.58 -2.17
N ILE A 76 1.76 -7.08 -1.85
CA ILE A 76 1.59 -8.41 -1.24
C ILE A 76 2.04 -9.51 -2.20
N LEU A 77 1.69 -9.41 -3.49
CA LEU A 77 2.13 -10.37 -4.50
C LEU A 77 3.66 -10.39 -4.63
N LEU A 78 4.30 -9.22 -4.76
CA LEU A 78 5.75 -9.09 -4.85
C LEU A 78 6.45 -9.62 -3.59
N PHE A 79 5.90 -9.32 -2.41
CA PHE A 79 6.33 -9.94 -1.15
C PHE A 79 6.27 -11.46 -1.22
N SER A 80 5.17 -12.03 -1.71
CA SER A 80 4.98 -13.48 -1.82
C SER A 80 6.04 -14.17 -2.68
N HIS A 81 6.63 -13.45 -3.63
CA HIS A 81 7.72 -13.92 -4.49
C HIS A 81 9.13 -13.58 -3.95
N GLY A 82 9.27 -12.84 -2.84
CA GLY A 82 10.57 -12.39 -2.33
C GLY A 82 11.12 -11.13 -2.99
N LEU A 83 10.29 -10.42 -3.76
CA LEU A 83 10.66 -9.23 -4.51
C LEU A 83 10.49 -7.96 -3.67
N TYR A 84 11.23 -7.88 -2.56
CA TYR A 84 11.10 -6.80 -1.56
C TYR A 84 11.40 -5.39 -2.09
N LYS A 85 12.44 -5.22 -2.92
CA LYS A 85 12.77 -3.91 -3.49
C LYS A 85 11.65 -3.42 -4.43
N PRO A 86 11.22 -4.20 -5.44
CA PRO A 86 10.04 -3.85 -6.24
C PRO A 86 8.81 -3.56 -5.37
N ALA A 87 8.55 -4.36 -4.34
CA ALA A 87 7.43 -4.13 -3.43
C ALA A 87 7.50 -2.75 -2.75
N ASN A 88 8.65 -2.32 -2.26
CA ASN A 88 8.82 -0.98 -1.67
C ASN A 88 8.60 0.15 -2.70
N LEU A 89 8.98 -0.05 -3.97
CA LEU A 89 8.72 0.92 -5.04
C LEU A 89 7.21 1.07 -5.33
N ILE A 90 6.48 -0.04 -5.36
CA ILE A 90 5.02 -0.01 -5.53
C ILE A 90 4.33 0.56 -4.30
N LEU A 91 4.82 0.28 -3.08
CA LEU A 91 4.29 0.89 -1.86
C LEU A 91 4.42 2.42 -1.89
N ARG A 92 5.50 2.94 -2.46
CA ARG A 92 5.66 4.39 -2.71
C ARG A 92 4.60 4.93 -3.67
N SER A 93 4.35 4.23 -4.78
CA SER A 93 3.28 4.55 -5.74
C SER A 93 1.90 4.58 -5.06
N SER A 94 1.63 3.61 -4.19
CA SER A 94 0.39 3.56 -3.43
C SER A 94 0.16 4.81 -2.58
N ILE A 95 1.21 5.33 -1.92
CA ILE A 95 1.14 6.57 -1.13
C ILE A 95 0.85 7.75 -2.05
N GLU A 96 1.56 7.88 -3.17
CA GLU A 96 1.34 8.98 -4.10
C GLU A 96 -0.10 9.01 -4.64
N ASN A 97 -0.63 7.86 -5.07
CA ASN A 97 -2.01 7.76 -5.52
C ASN A 97 -3.02 8.08 -4.41
N PHE A 98 -2.76 7.62 -3.18
CA PHE A 98 -3.60 7.96 -2.03
C PHE A 98 -3.60 9.46 -1.75
N ILE A 99 -2.43 10.11 -1.73
CA ILE A 99 -2.33 11.56 -1.47
C ILE A 99 -2.96 12.37 -2.61
N LYS A 100 -2.86 11.91 -3.87
CA LYS A 100 -3.62 12.50 -4.99
C LYS A 100 -5.13 12.40 -4.76
N ALA A 101 -5.63 11.29 -4.24
CA ALA A 101 -7.05 11.17 -3.90
C ALA A 101 -7.48 12.19 -2.83
N ILE A 102 -6.64 12.45 -1.82
CA ILE A 102 -6.91 13.48 -0.80
C ILE A 102 -6.82 14.89 -1.39
N GLY A 103 -5.80 15.17 -2.20
CA GLY A 103 -5.64 16.49 -2.80
C GLY A 103 -6.68 16.84 -3.87
N LEU A 104 -7.35 15.84 -4.45
CA LEU A 104 -8.48 16.06 -5.37
C LEU A 104 -9.68 16.74 -4.71
N PHE A 105 -9.79 16.74 -3.38
CA PHE A 105 -10.77 17.55 -2.66
C PHE A 105 -10.44 19.06 -2.65
N VAL A 106 -9.22 19.42 -3.04
CA VAL A 106 -8.71 20.80 -3.04
C VAL A 106 -8.50 21.30 -4.47
N ASP A 107 -7.79 20.52 -5.27
CA ASP A 107 -7.37 20.90 -6.63
C ASP A 107 -7.50 19.70 -7.58
N THR A 108 -8.35 19.85 -8.59
CA THR A 108 -8.59 18.82 -9.60
C THR A 108 -7.38 18.57 -10.50
N ASP A 109 -6.49 19.55 -10.65
CA ASP A 109 -5.30 19.46 -11.50
C ASP A 109 -4.14 18.71 -10.82
N ILE A 110 -4.29 18.32 -9.54
CA ILE A 110 -3.27 17.56 -8.80
C ILE A 110 -2.83 16.28 -9.53
N VAL A 111 -3.73 15.68 -10.31
CA VAL A 111 -3.46 14.46 -11.08
C VAL A 111 -2.39 14.65 -12.16
N ASN A 112 -2.23 15.88 -12.64
CA ASN A 112 -1.26 16.26 -13.68
C ASN A 112 0.09 16.68 -13.12
N LYS A 113 0.19 16.85 -11.80
CA LYS A 113 1.42 17.26 -11.13
C LYS A 113 2.43 16.12 -11.16
N LYS A 114 3.66 16.46 -11.57
CA LYS A 114 4.77 15.50 -11.69
C LYS A 114 5.68 15.51 -10.46
N HIS A 115 5.67 16.61 -9.71
CA HIS A 115 6.51 16.77 -8.53
C HIS A 115 5.76 16.33 -7.29
N VAL A 116 6.25 15.27 -6.65
CA VAL A 116 5.55 14.68 -5.50
C VAL A 116 5.45 15.62 -4.31
N TYR A 117 6.45 16.47 -4.08
CA TYR A 117 6.39 17.49 -3.02
C TYR A 117 5.25 18.49 -3.25
N GLU A 118 5.00 18.87 -4.51
CA GLU A 118 3.86 19.72 -4.87
C GLU A 118 2.52 19.01 -4.60
N ILE A 119 2.44 17.70 -4.91
CA ILE A 119 1.27 16.87 -4.60
C ILE A 119 1.00 16.88 -3.08
N PHE A 120 2.04 16.73 -2.26
CA PHE A 120 1.92 16.80 -0.81
C PHE A 120 1.58 18.22 -0.31
N ASP A 121 2.08 19.28 -0.92
CA ASP A 121 1.75 20.64 -0.48
C ASP A 121 0.29 21.00 -0.79
N ILE A 122 -0.23 20.57 -1.94
CA ILE A 122 -1.64 20.74 -2.32
C ILE A 122 -2.55 19.94 -1.38
N ALA A 123 -2.29 18.63 -1.21
CA ALA A 123 -3.14 17.78 -0.39
C ALA A 123 -3.17 18.19 1.10
N LYS A 124 -2.13 18.87 1.59
CA LYS A 124 -2.08 19.43 2.95
C LYS A 124 -3.14 20.53 3.17
N GLN A 125 -3.65 21.16 2.12
CA GLN A 125 -4.68 22.20 2.21
C GLN A 125 -6.10 21.63 2.41
N TYR A 126 -6.26 20.30 2.36
CA TYR A 126 -7.53 19.64 2.62
C TYR A 126 -8.06 20.02 4.02
N PRO A 127 -9.34 20.42 4.20
CA PRO A 127 -9.83 20.95 5.47
C PRO A 127 -9.53 20.08 6.70
N ASN A 128 -9.59 18.75 6.56
CA ASN A 128 -9.31 17.85 7.70
C ASN A 128 -7.85 17.93 8.17
N CYS A 129 -6.91 18.38 7.34
CA CYS A 129 -5.51 18.61 7.74
C CYS A 129 -5.34 19.73 8.77
N SER A 130 -6.38 20.53 9.03
CA SER A 130 -6.41 21.47 10.16
C SER A 130 -6.53 20.77 11.52
N HIS A 131 -7.08 19.56 11.54
CA HIS A 131 -7.20 18.77 12.76
C HIS A 131 -5.84 18.13 13.13
N PRO A 132 -5.32 18.30 14.36
CA PRO A 132 -3.99 17.84 14.74
C PRO A 132 -3.73 16.35 14.48
N ASN A 133 -4.72 15.48 14.76
CA ASN A 133 -4.54 14.04 14.54
C ASN A 133 -4.46 13.69 13.05
N PHE A 134 -5.23 14.38 12.21
CA PHE A 134 -5.16 14.17 10.77
C PHE A 134 -3.81 14.65 10.23
N LEU A 135 -3.34 15.81 10.68
CA LEU A 135 -2.04 16.36 10.28
C LEU A 135 -0.88 15.44 10.68
N ILE A 136 -0.94 14.80 11.85
CA ILE A 136 0.06 13.80 12.28
C ILE A 136 0.05 12.60 11.31
N MET A 137 -1.13 12.06 11.00
CA MET A 137 -1.26 10.96 10.04
C MET A 137 -0.72 11.33 8.65
N TYR A 138 -1.04 12.54 8.20
CA TYR A 138 -0.56 13.08 6.94
C TYR A 138 0.97 13.20 6.89
N ASN A 139 1.57 13.80 7.92
CA ASN A 139 3.02 13.94 8.03
C ASN A 139 3.74 12.59 8.14
N ASN A 140 3.10 11.60 8.77
CA ASN A 140 3.61 10.23 8.81
C ASN A 140 3.69 9.64 7.40
N LEU A 141 2.65 9.82 6.56
CA LEU A 141 2.68 9.36 5.17
C LEU A 141 3.78 10.03 4.34
N ASN A 142 3.98 11.34 4.52
CA ASN A 142 5.07 12.07 3.85
C ASN A 142 6.46 11.54 4.28
N THR A 143 6.62 11.24 5.57
CA THR A 143 7.85 10.64 6.11
C THR A 143 8.09 9.25 5.53
N GLU A 144 7.07 8.38 5.51
CA GLU A 144 7.19 7.04 4.92
C GLU A 144 7.49 7.10 3.42
N TYR A 145 6.84 7.98 2.68
CA TYR A 145 7.14 8.23 1.27
C TYR A 145 8.63 8.59 1.08
N SER A 146 9.13 9.54 1.87
CA SER A 146 10.52 9.99 1.82
C SER A 146 11.50 8.86 2.15
N ASN A 147 11.19 8.01 3.13
CA ASN A 147 11.99 6.83 3.46
C ASN A 147 12.06 5.85 2.27
N LEU A 148 10.91 5.61 1.62
CA LEU A 148 10.82 4.71 0.47
C LEU A 148 11.59 5.21 -0.76
N CYS A 149 11.83 6.51 -0.91
CA CYS A 149 12.72 7.05 -1.96
C CYS A 149 14.14 6.47 -1.91
N SER A 150 14.60 6.02 -0.73
CA SER A 150 15.91 5.39 -0.55
C SER A 150 16.06 4.09 -1.35
N TYR A 151 14.96 3.37 -1.61
CA TYR A 151 14.94 2.16 -2.46
C TYR A 151 15.01 2.49 -3.96
N THR A 152 14.58 3.69 -4.35
CA THR A 152 14.63 4.15 -5.75
C THR A 152 16.02 4.64 -6.10
N HIS A 153 16.63 5.45 -5.24
CA HIS A 153 17.96 6.03 -5.47
C HIS A 153 19.10 5.12 -5.00
N THR A 154 18.79 3.95 -4.41
CA THR A 154 19.76 3.01 -3.84
C THR A 154 20.83 3.71 -3.01
N ALA A 155 20.39 4.59 -2.10
CA ALA A 155 21.26 5.48 -1.34
C ALA A 155 22.26 4.71 -0.42
N ASN A 156 22.01 3.43 -0.17
CA ASN A 156 22.86 2.54 0.61
C ASN A 156 22.78 1.11 0.03
N GLN A 157 23.86 0.33 0.19
CA GLN A 157 23.94 -1.10 -0.17
C GLN A 157 22.79 -1.92 0.46
N HIS A 158 22.30 -1.54 1.64
CA HIS A 158 21.13 -2.16 2.27
C HIS A 158 19.81 -2.05 1.46
N HIS A 159 19.72 -1.10 0.53
CA HIS A 159 18.57 -0.92 -0.37
C HIS A 159 18.81 -1.49 -1.78
N MET A 160 19.99 -2.08 -2.00
CA MET A 160 20.32 -2.75 -3.25
C MET A 160 19.84 -4.19 -3.21
N MET A 161 19.19 -4.62 -4.29
CA MET A 161 18.84 -6.02 -4.51
C MET A 161 19.76 -6.58 -5.58
N HIS A 162 20.59 -7.55 -5.21
CA HIS A 162 21.51 -8.24 -6.11
C HIS A 162 20.89 -9.54 -6.63
N LEU A 163 19.89 -9.41 -7.50
CA LEU A 163 19.36 -10.58 -8.19
C LEU A 163 20.29 -10.96 -9.35
N SER A 164 21.10 -11.99 -9.15
CA SER A 164 22.07 -12.48 -10.15
C SER A 164 21.51 -13.58 -11.05
N ALA A 165 20.48 -14.32 -10.62
CA ALA A 165 19.87 -15.41 -11.39
C ALA A 165 18.42 -15.67 -10.95
N PHE A 166 17.53 -15.97 -11.91
CA PHE A 166 16.12 -16.27 -11.65
C PHE A 166 15.90 -17.52 -10.80
N LYS A 167 16.77 -18.53 -10.93
CA LYS A 167 16.71 -19.77 -10.15
C LYS A 167 16.69 -19.56 -8.63
N ASN A 168 17.14 -18.40 -8.16
CA ASN A 168 17.15 -18.09 -6.75
C ASN A 168 15.76 -17.67 -6.25
N ILE A 169 14.84 -17.26 -7.12
CA ILE A 169 13.46 -16.85 -6.77
C ILE A 169 12.53 -18.08 -6.81
N PRO A 170 11.57 -18.22 -5.88
CA PRO A 170 11.26 -17.29 -4.80
C PRO A 170 12.22 -17.39 -3.62
N ILE A 171 12.54 -16.25 -3.00
CA ILE A 171 13.40 -16.15 -1.80
C ILE A 171 12.56 -15.64 -0.65
N PHE A 172 12.70 -16.25 0.52
CA PHE A 172 12.19 -15.66 1.75
C PHE A 172 13.35 -15.21 2.63
N ASP A 173 13.45 -13.89 2.83
CA ASP A 173 14.29 -13.27 3.84
C ASP A 173 13.38 -12.68 4.91
N GLU A 174 13.48 -13.24 6.11
CA GLU A 174 12.62 -12.88 7.23
C GLU A 174 12.75 -11.40 7.62
N ARG A 175 13.96 -10.83 7.57
CA ARG A 175 14.19 -9.44 7.97
C ARG A 175 13.49 -8.50 7.00
N TYR A 176 13.73 -8.66 5.69
CA TYR A 176 13.11 -7.81 4.68
C TYR A 176 11.58 -8.01 4.62
N ALA A 177 11.12 -9.24 4.79
CA ALA A 177 9.70 -9.54 4.88
C ALA A 177 9.02 -8.82 6.05
N ASN A 178 9.58 -8.95 7.26
CA ASN A 178 9.03 -8.34 8.46
C ASN A 178 9.02 -6.81 8.35
N GLU A 179 10.08 -6.21 7.82
CA GLU A 179 10.17 -4.76 7.61
C GLU A 179 9.12 -4.27 6.60
N LEU A 180 9.04 -4.89 5.42
CA LEU A 180 8.08 -4.53 4.37
C LEU A 180 6.64 -4.64 4.87
N ILE A 181 6.28 -5.77 5.51
CA ILE A 181 4.91 -6.01 5.96
C ILE A 181 4.56 -5.08 7.14
N LYS A 182 5.48 -4.82 8.06
CA LYS A 182 5.28 -3.83 9.13
C LYS A 182 4.98 -2.45 8.56
N ASN A 183 5.77 -1.99 7.60
CA ASN A 183 5.59 -0.68 6.97
C ASN A 183 4.28 -0.61 6.18
N THR A 184 3.98 -1.66 5.40
CA THR A 184 2.72 -1.78 4.64
C THR A 184 1.51 -1.67 5.57
N ILE A 185 1.50 -2.41 6.69
CA ILE A 185 0.39 -2.37 7.65
C ILE A 185 0.25 -0.96 8.26
N LYS A 186 1.36 -0.32 8.65
CA LYS A 186 1.34 1.04 9.21
C LYS A 186 0.73 2.04 8.22
N ILE A 187 1.17 2.01 6.97
CA ILE A 187 0.71 2.90 5.90
C ILE A 187 -0.78 2.67 5.62
N VAL A 188 -1.19 1.42 5.39
CA VAL A 188 -2.59 1.10 5.05
C VAL A 188 -3.53 1.39 6.21
N LYS A 189 -3.12 1.15 7.47
CA LYS A 189 -3.90 1.61 8.64
C LYS A 189 -4.11 3.12 8.62
N THR A 190 -3.09 3.87 8.24
CA THR A 190 -3.16 5.33 8.15
C THR A 190 -4.14 5.75 7.05
N TYR A 191 -4.12 5.09 5.88
CA TYR A 191 -5.11 5.31 4.82
C TYR A 191 -6.54 5.08 5.31
N ILE A 192 -6.77 3.92 5.94
CA ILE A 192 -8.08 3.55 6.46
C ILE A 192 -8.57 4.59 7.45
N THR A 193 -7.74 5.00 8.42
CA THR A 193 -8.13 6.01 9.42
C THR A 193 -8.47 7.35 8.76
N ILE A 194 -7.64 7.82 7.81
CA ILE A 194 -7.90 9.06 7.07
C ILE A 194 -9.24 8.98 6.33
N LEU A 195 -9.50 7.90 5.59
CA LEU A 195 -10.75 7.74 4.83
C LEU A 195 -11.97 7.62 5.74
N VAL A 196 -11.86 6.89 6.85
CA VAL A 196 -12.94 6.75 7.84
C VAL A 196 -13.33 8.12 8.40
N PHE A 197 -12.37 9.02 8.62
CA PHE A 197 -12.67 10.38 9.05
C PHE A 197 -13.19 11.26 7.92
N SER A 198 -12.61 11.18 6.72
CA SER A 198 -13.08 11.92 5.54
C SER A 198 -14.51 11.56 5.12
N PHE A 199 -14.93 10.31 5.33
CA PHE A 199 -16.25 9.80 4.97
C PHE A 199 -17.07 9.36 6.20
N ARG A 200 -16.92 10.07 7.33
CA ARG A 200 -17.53 9.73 8.62
C ARG A 200 -19.02 9.43 8.52
N ASP A 201 -19.80 10.28 7.87
CA ASP A 201 -21.26 10.14 7.83
C ASP A 201 -21.72 8.96 6.95
N ASN A 202 -20.80 8.43 6.13
CA ASN A 202 -21.04 7.34 5.21
C ASN A 202 -20.51 6.00 5.71
N ILE A 203 -19.51 6.00 6.60
CA ILE A 203 -18.92 4.77 7.13
C ILE A 203 -19.96 3.90 7.85
N PHE A 204 -20.92 4.54 8.52
CA PHE A 204 -21.98 3.85 9.25
C PHE A 204 -23.05 3.26 8.34
N LYS A 205 -23.09 3.66 7.07
CA LYS A 205 -24.01 3.15 6.03
C LYS A 205 -23.43 1.96 5.25
N ILE A 206 -22.14 1.66 5.41
CA ILE A 206 -21.52 0.46 4.81
C ILE A 206 -22.10 -0.79 5.49
N ASN A 207 -22.14 -1.91 4.75
CA ASN A 207 -22.53 -3.22 5.27
C ASN A 207 -21.88 -3.47 6.66
N PRO A 208 -22.66 -3.85 7.69
CA PRO A 208 -22.16 -3.99 9.05
C PRO A 208 -20.94 -4.92 9.18
N SER A 209 -20.92 -6.05 8.47
CA SER A 209 -19.80 -7.00 8.51
C SER A 209 -18.51 -6.38 7.99
N TYR A 210 -18.58 -5.56 6.94
CA TYR A 210 -17.41 -4.87 6.39
C TYR A 210 -16.98 -3.69 7.24
N ARG A 211 -17.97 -2.93 7.77
CA ARG A 211 -17.72 -1.84 8.70
C ARG A 211 -16.94 -2.31 9.92
N ASP A 212 -17.33 -3.44 10.52
CA ASP A 212 -16.65 -3.96 11.71
C ASP A 212 -15.19 -4.35 11.39
N ILE A 213 -14.93 -4.94 10.22
CA ILE A 213 -13.57 -5.25 9.76
C ILE A 213 -12.74 -3.96 9.62
N VAL A 214 -13.31 -2.91 9.01
CA VAL A 214 -12.67 -1.60 8.87
C VAL A 214 -12.36 -0.98 10.24
N LEU A 215 -13.34 -0.97 11.16
CA LEU A 215 -13.20 -0.37 12.50
C LEU A 215 -12.26 -1.14 13.43
N THR A 216 -12.00 -2.43 13.18
CA THR A 216 -10.95 -3.19 13.88
C THR A 216 -9.54 -2.90 13.36
N SER A 217 -9.42 -2.21 12.23
CA SER A 217 -8.14 -1.88 11.61
C SER A 217 -7.56 -0.54 12.09
N ILE A 218 -8.42 0.36 12.58
CA ILE A 218 -8.03 1.63 13.20
C ILE A 218 -7.71 1.46 14.70
N SER A 219 -7.04 2.44 15.30
CA SER A 219 -6.73 2.40 16.74
C SER A 219 -7.98 2.61 17.59
N ASP A 220 -7.96 2.12 18.84
CA ASP A 220 -9.06 2.33 19.78
C ASP A 220 -9.28 3.82 20.09
N SER A 221 -8.22 4.62 20.11
CA SER A 221 -8.30 6.08 20.26
C SER A 221 -9.00 6.73 19.07
N ASP A 222 -8.64 6.36 17.84
CA ASP A 222 -9.26 6.91 16.62
C ASP A 222 -10.73 6.50 16.52
N ARG A 223 -11.05 5.25 16.90
CA ARG A 223 -12.42 4.76 16.94
C ARG A 223 -13.28 5.55 17.93
N ARG A 224 -12.75 5.90 19.11
CA ARG A 224 -13.45 6.76 20.08
C ARG A 224 -13.72 8.16 19.50
N LEU A 225 -12.74 8.76 18.85
CA LEU A 225 -12.89 10.07 18.20
C LEU A 225 -13.97 10.05 17.12
N LEU A 226 -14.00 9.00 16.29
CA LEU A 226 -15.02 8.82 15.27
C LEU A 226 -16.45 8.89 15.85
N TYR A 227 -16.69 8.17 16.95
CA TYR A 227 -17.99 8.13 17.62
C TYR A 227 -18.35 9.44 18.33
N GLN A 228 -17.37 10.15 18.89
CA GLN A 228 -17.58 11.41 19.59
C GLN A 228 -17.87 12.59 18.66
N GLY A 229 -17.47 12.51 17.38
CA GLY A 229 -17.66 13.59 16.41
C GLY A 229 -16.75 14.81 16.62
N ASN A 230 -15.68 14.66 17.41
CA ASN A 230 -14.68 15.70 17.65
C ASN A 230 -13.52 15.55 16.65
N ILE A 231 -13.73 16.00 15.42
CA ILE A 231 -12.73 15.99 14.33
C ILE A 231 -12.83 17.30 13.57
#